data_AF-A0AAD4QVZ7-F1
#
_entry.id   AF-A0AAD4QVZ7-F1
#
_cell.length_a   1.000
_cell.length_b   1.000
_cell.length_c   1.000
_cell.angle_alpha   90.00
_cell.angle_beta   90.00
_cell.angle_gamma   90.00
#
_symmetry.space_group_name_H-M   'P 1'
#
loop_
_entity.id
_entity.type
_entity.pdbx_description
1 polymer ?
#
loop_
_entity_poly.entity_id
_entity_poly.type
_entity_poly.pdbx_seq_one_letter_code
_entity_poly.pdbx_strand_id
1 'polypeptide(L)'
;MICSRYFPEMHFNESSIQAAIDKTNAFYGGSKNFNATNVVFVNGSEDPWHPLSVYDTPNDSVKSILVQGASHCADYDVIDEAEVPEAMINARERVKLEIAHWLGLQ
;
A
#
# COMPACT_ATOMS: atom_id res chain seq x y z
N MET A 1 -7.21 -19.43 -20.74
CA MET A 1 -7.17 -18.68 -19.45
C MET A 1 -8.58 -18.22 -19.09
N ILE A 2 -8.89 -18.08 -17.80
CA ILE A 2 -10.23 -17.66 -17.32
C ILE A 2 -10.64 -16.32 -17.95
N CYS A 3 -9.73 -15.33 -17.97
CA CYS A 3 -10.03 -14.00 -18.51
C CYS A 3 -10.46 -14.03 -19.98
N SER A 4 -9.78 -14.81 -20.83
CA SER A 4 -10.14 -14.94 -22.25
C SER A 4 -11.51 -15.59 -22.47
N ARG A 5 -11.99 -16.40 -21.50
CA ARG A 5 -13.30 -17.06 -21.57
C ARG A 5 -14.43 -16.11 -21.18
N TYR A 6 -14.22 -15.28 -20.17
CA TYR A 6 -15.26 -14.39 -19.63
C TYR A 6 -15.25 -12.98 -20.26
N PHE A 7 -14.12 -12.56 -20.82
CA PHE A 7 -13.92 -11.24 -21.44
C PHE A 7 -13.26 -11.39 -22.83
N PRO A 8 -13.96 -12.01 -23.80
CA PRO A 8 -13.39 -12.33 -25.10
C PRO A 8 -12.97 -11.09 -25.91
N GLU A 9 -13.69 -9.97 -25.77
CA GLU A 9 -13.40 -8.69 -26.41
C GLU A 9 -12.10 -8.03 -25.94
N MET A 10 -11.61 -8.39 -24.75
CA MET A 10 -10.39 -7.84 -24.19
C MET A 10 -9.12 -8.54 -24.70
N HIS A 11 -9.28 -9.64 -25.46
CA HIS A 11 -8.18 -10.38 -26.09
C HIS A 11 -7.04 -10.77 -25.15
N PHE A 12 -7.36 -11.08 -23.88
CA PHE A 12 -6.37 -11.47 -22.87
C PHE A 12 -5.56 -12.70 -23.32
N ASN A 13 -4.24 -12.51 -23.40
CA ASN A 13 -3.24 -13.55 -23.59
C ASN A 13 -2.04 -13.28 -22.66
N GLU A 14 -1.12 -14.24 -22.58
CA GLU A 14 0.05 -14.13 -21.69
C GLU A 14 0.87 -12.87 -22.00
N SER A 15 1.11 -12.59 -23.28
CA SER A 15 1.87 -11.40 -23.71
C SER A 15 1.17 -10.09 -23.37
N SER A 16 -0.15 -10.01 -23.51
CA SER A 16 -0.90 -8.80 -23.15
C SER A 16 -0.90 -8.56 -21.64
N ILE A 17 -0.96 -9.64 -20.85
CA ILE A 17 -0.88 -9.56 -19.38
C ILE A 17 0.52 -9.11 -18.97
N GLN A 18 1.57 -9.73 -19.50
CA GLN A 18 2.94 -9.36 -19.20
C GLN A 18 3.22 -7.90 -19.58
N ALA A 19 2.78 -7.46 -20.76
CA ALA A 19 2.92 -6.07 -21.18
C ALA A 19 2.20 -5.09 -20.24
N ALA A 20 1.05 -5.47 -19.69
CA ALA A 20 0.34 -4.64 -18.71
C ALA A 20 1.08 -4.58 -17.37
N ILE A 21 1.64 -5.70 -16.90
CA ILE A 21 2.49 -5.76 -15.70
C ILE A 21 3.72 -4.86 -15.89
N ASP A 22 4.44 -5.02 -16.99
CA ASP A 22 5.64 -4.24 -17.31
C ASP A 22 5.33 -2.75 -17.40
N LYS A 23 4.23 -2.38 -18.06
CA LYS A 23 3.77 -0.98 -18.15
C LYS A 23 3.46 -0.40 -16.77
N THR A 24 2.82 -1.16 -15.90
CA THR A 24 2.46 -0.73 -14.54
C THR A 24 3.72 -0.53 -13.70
N ASN A 25 4.64 -1.50 -13.72
CA ASN A 25 5.90 -1.41 -12.99
C ASN A 25 6.82 -0.31 -13.53
N ALA A 26 6.83 -0.07 -14.85
CA ALA A 26 7.61 1.00 -15.44
C ALA A 26 7.08 2.39 -15.03
N PHE A 27 5.77 2.53 -14.86
CA PHE A 27 5.17 3.80 -14.46
C PHE A 27 5.26 4.06 -12.95
N TYR A 28 4.90 3.06 -12.13
CA TYR A 28 4.81 3.22 -10.66
C TYR A 28 6.06 2.75 -9.89
N GLY A 29 6.98 2.03 -10.54
CA GLY A 29 8.21 1.51 -9.94
C GLY A 29 8.08 0.17 -9.19
N GLY A 30 6.84 -0.30 -8.96
CA GLY A 30 6.58 -1.50 -8.15
C GLY A 30 7.09 -1.35 -6.71
N SER A 31 7.20 -2.46 -5.96
CA SER A 31 7.63 -2.41 -4.55
C SER A 31 9.10 -2.01 -4.33
N LYS A 32 9.94 -2.18 -5.36
CA LYS A 32 11.40 -2.00 -5.26
C LYS A 32 11.91 -0.68 -5.81
N ASN A 33 11.23 -0.11 -6.81
CA ASN A 33 11.66 1.13 -7.47
C ASN A 33 10.60 2.23 -7.36
N PHE A 34 9.66 2.11 -6.41
CA PHE A 34 8.69 3.16 -6.14
C PHE A 34 9.41 4.49 -5.93
N ASN A 35 8.94 5.54 -6.58
CA ASN A 35 9.55 6.86 -6.46
C ASN A 35 8.47 7.94 -6.51
N ALA A 36 8.11 8.46 -5.34
CA ALA A 36 7.18 9.56 -5.16
C ALA A 36 7.53 10.31 -3.87
N THR A 37 6.73 11.31 -3.54
CA THR A 37 6.86 12.08 -2.29
C THR A 37 5.55 12.12 -1.55
N ASN A 38 5.61 12.28 -0.22
CA ASN A 38 4.45 12.44 0.66
C ASN A 38 3.53 11.21 0.64
N VAL A 39 4.08 10.04 0.96
CA VAL A 39 3.35 8.77 0.99
C VAL A 39 3.65 8.03 2.28
N VAL A 40 2.62 7.48 2.92
CA VAL A 40 2.78 6.53 4.04
C VAL A 40 2.14 5.21 3.63
N PHE A 41 2.97 4.15 3.52
CA PHE A 41 2.50 2.78 3.34
C PHE A 41 2.21 2.17 4.70
N VAL A 42 0.94 1.94 5.02
CA VAL A 42 0.54 1.22 6.23
C VAL A 42 0.19 -0.22 5.86
N ASN A 43 0.78 -1.18 6.56
CA ASN A 43 0.65 -2.60 6.29
C ASN A 43 0.30 -3.36 7.56
N GLY A 44 -0.59 -4.34 7.47
CA GLY A 44 -0.83 -5.30 8.55
C GLY A 44 0.00 -6.57 8.37
N SER A 45 0.54 -7.15 9.44
CA SER A 45 1.30 -8.41 9.34
C SER A 45 0.46 -9.63 8.95
N GLU A 46 -0.85 -9.59 9.22
CA GLU A 46 -1.78 -10.66 8.87
C GLU A 46 -2.43 -10.43 7.49
N ASP A 47 -2.10 -9.33 6.83
CA ASP A 47 -2.57 -9.05 5.48
C ASP A 47 -1.72 -9.81 4.45
N PRO A 48 -2.28 -10.78 3.70
CA PRO A 48 -1.52 -11.53 2.70
C PRO A 48 -0.96 -10.65 1.56
N TRP A 49 -1.43 -9.42 1.41
CA TRP A 49 -0.93 -8.45 0.43
C TRP A 49 0.29 -7.67 0.91
N HIS A 50 0.55 -7.62 2.23
CA HIS A 50 1.66 -6.87 2.82
C HIS A 50 3.03 -7.19 2.17
N PRO A 51 3.36 -8.44 1.77
CA PRO A 51 4.65 -8.74 1.14
C PRO A 51 4.88 -8.04 -0.20
N LEU A 52 3.83 -7.53 -0.86
CA LEU A 52 3.91 -6.79 -2.12
C LEU A 52 4.07 -5.27 -1.91
N SER A 53 4.09 -4.81 -0.66
CA SER A 53 4.19 -3.40 -0.30
C SER A 53 5.62 -2.84 -0.44
N VAL A 54 5.76 -1.53 -0.23
CA VAL A 54 7.05 -0.83 -0.19
C VAL A 54 7.53 -0.78 1.26
N TYR A 55 8.60 -1.51 1.58
CA TYR A 55 9.27 -1.44 2.89
C TYR A 55 10.56 -0.64 2.84
N ASP A 56 11.32 -0.78 1.75
CA ASP A 56 12.53 0.01 1.50
C ASP A 56 12.11 1.36 0.90
N THR A 57 12.02 2.38 1.76
CA THR A 57 11.53 3.70 1.35
C THR A 57 12.58 4.44 0.51
N PRO A 58 12.22 4.99 -0.66
CA PRO A 58 13.17 5.58 -1.61
C PRO A 58 13.75 6.93 -1.16
N ASN A 59 13.10 7.63 -0.24
CA ASN A 59 13.48 8.94 0.27
C ASN A 59 12.77 9.25 1.60
N ASP A 60 13.15 10.33 2.27
CA ASP A 60 12.63 10.71 3.58
C ASP A 60 11.15 11.08 3.60
N SER A 61 10.54 11.45 2.47
CA SER A 61 9.11 11.80 2.40
C SER A 61 8.19 10.60 2.18
N VAL A 62 8.76 9.39 2.02
CA VAL A 62 8.04 8.14 1.94
C VAL A 62 8.28 7.36 3.23
N LYS A 63 7.22 6.96 3.92
CA LYS A 63 7.28 6.15 5.14
C LYS A 63 6.60 4.80 4.90
N SER A 64 7.06 3.78 5.63
CA SER A 64 6.41 2.48 5.68
C SER A 64 6.23 2.05 7.14
N ILE A 65 5.05 1.54 7.47
CA ILE A 65 4.64 1.11 8.80
C ILE A 65 4.11 -0.32 8.68
N LEU A 66 4.63 -1.23 9.50
CA LEU A 66 4.11 -2.58 9.65
C LEU A 66 3.47 -2.72 11.03
N VAL A 67 2.16 -2.90 11.07
CA VAL A 67 1.38 -3.10 12.29
C VAL A 67 1.23 -4.60 12.54
N GLN A 68 1.87 -5.08 13.59
CA GLN A 68 1.79 -6.50 13.97
C GLN A 68 0.37 -6.87 14.41
N GLY A 69 -0.13 -8.00 13.93
CA GLY A 69 -1.47 -8.53 14.20
C GLY A 69 -2.60 -7.85 13.42
N ALA A 70 -2.31 -6.82 12.61
CA ALA A 70 -3.33 -6.12 11.84
C ALA A 70 -3.63 -6.84 10.52
N SER A 71 -4.90 -6.78 10.11
CA SER A 71 -5.41 -7.30 8.84
C SER A 71 -5.38 -6.23 7.75
N HIS A 72 -5.91 -6.57 6.57
CA HIS A 72 -5.97 -5.71 5.40
C HIS A 72 -6.70 -4.39 5.70
N CYS A 73 -5.99 -3.27 5.51
CA CYS A 73 -6.50 -1.90 5.68
C CYS A 73 -7.10 -1.57 7.05
N ALA A 74 -6.73 -2.29 8.11
CA ALA A 74 -7.27 -2.09 9.46
C ALA A 74 -7.01 -0.69 10.04
N ASP A 75 -6.04 0.04 9.47
CA ASP A 75 -5.78 1.44 9.81
C ASP A 75 -6.93 2.38 9.46
N TYR A 76 -7.78 2.03 8.48
CA TYR A 76 -8.98 2.77 8.09
C TYR A 76 -10.25 2.37 8.87
N ASP A 77 -10.20 1.30 9.66
CA ASP A 77 -11.40 0.79 10.35
C ASP A 77 -11.92 1.77 11.42
N VAL A 78 -13.23 1.98 11.43
CA VAL A 78 -13.91 2.74 12.47
C VAL A 78 -14.36 1.77 13.56
N ILE A 79 -13.45 1.46 14.48
CA ILE A 79 -13.73 0.68 15.70
C ILE A 79 -13.72 1.61 16.91
N ASP A 80 -14.37 1.18 18.00
CA ASP A 80 -14.31 1.90 19.28
C ASP A 80 -12.84 2.06 19.69
N GLU A 81 -12.44 3.28 20.05
CA GLU A 81 -11.05 3.57 20.45
C GLU A 81 -10.58 2.69 21.61
N ALA A 82 -11.50 2.27 22.50
CA ALA A 82 -11.19 1.37 23.60
C ALA A 82 -10.77 -0.04 23.14
N GLU A 83 -11.13 -0.43 21.92
CA GLU A 83 -10.83 -1.76 21.34
C GLU A 83 -9.65 -1.72 20.36
N VAL A 84 -9.14 -0.52 20.01
CA VAL A 84 -8.01 -0.37 19.09
C VAL A 84 -6.71 -0.82 19.78
N PRO A 85 -5.97 -1.78 19.23
CA PRO A 85 -4.65 -2.13 19.75
C PRO A 85 -3.69 -0.94 19.73
N GLU A 86 -2.85 -0.79 20.75
CA GLU A 86 -1.91 0.34 20.87
C GLU A 86 -1.02 0.51 19.62
N ALA A 87 -0.57 -0.58 19.02
CA ALA A 87 0.20 -0.56 17.78
C ALA A 87 -0.53 0.14 16.62
N MET A 88 -1.86 -0.01 16.56
CA MET A 88 -2.70 0.63 15.56
C MET A 88 -2.93 2.12 15.89
N ILE A 89 -3.09 2.47 17.17
CA ILE A 89 -3.14 3.87 17.61
C ILE A 89 -1.85 4.60 17.18
N ASN A 90 -0.69 4.04 17.50
CA ASN A 90 0.61 4.60 17.13
C ASN A 90 0.78 4.73 15.61
N ALA A 91 0.31 3.76 14.82
CA ALA A 91 0.35 3.82 13.36
C ALA A 91 -0.52 4.98 12.82
N ARG A 92 -1.76 5.12 13.32
CA ARG A 92 -2.68 6.20 12.95
C ARG A 92 -2.14 7.57 13.35
N GLU A 93 -1.54 7.69 14.53
CA GLU A 93 -0.87 8.92 14.96
C GLU A 93 0.30 9.26 14.05
N ARG A 94 1.12 8.28 13.67
CA ARG A 94 2.22 8.52 12.75
C ARG A 94 1.73 9.03 11.40
N VAL A 95 0.67 8.45 10.84
CA VAL A 95 0.04 8.95 9.61
C VAL A 95 -0.42 10.40 9.78
N LYS A 96 -1.11 10.74 10.88
CA LYS A 96 -1.55 12.11 11.18
C LYS A 96 -0.38 13.10 11.25
N LEU A 97 0.74 12.70 11.85
CA LEU A 97 1.94 13.53 11.94
C LEU A 97 2.55 13.82 10.56
N GLU A 98 2.69 12.79 9.71
CA GLU A 98 3.21 12.99 8.34
C GLU A 98 2.28 13.90 7.52
N ILE A 99 0.95 13.74 7.64
CA ILE A 99 -0.03 14.63 7.00
C ILE A 99 0.10 16.07 7.53
N ALA A 100 0.21 16.26 8.84
CA ALA A 100 0.38 17.59 9.43
C ALA A 100 1.67 18.27 8.94
N HIS A 101 2.77 17.52 8.81
CA HIS A 101 4.02 17.99 8.23
C HIS A 101 3.84 18.43 6.77
N TRP A 102 3.15 17.64 5.94
CA TRP A 102 2.88 18.00 4.54
C TRP A 102 2.00 19.25 4.40
N LEU A 103 1.14 19.51 5.39
CA LEU A 103 0.29 20.71 5.45
C LEU A 103 1.00 21.92 6.07
N GLY A 104 2.25 21.79 6.54
CA GLY A 104 2.98 22.87 7.20
C GLY A 104 2.43 23.25 8.57
N LEU A 105 1.78 22.30 9.25
CA LEU A 105 1.24 22.48 10.61
C LEU A 105 2.24 22.07 11.71
N GLN A 106 3.45 21.65 11.30
CA GLN A 106 4.59 21.30 12.15
C GLN A 106 5.87 21.90 11.59
#